data_AF-A0A9Q4SY48-F1
#
_entry.id   AF-A0A9Q4SY48-F1
#
_cell.length_a   1.000
_cell.length_b   1.000
_cell.length_c   1.000
_cell.angle_alpha   90.00
_cell.angle_beta   90.00
_cell.angle_gamma   90.00
#
_symmetry.space_group_name_H-M   'P 1'
#
loop_
_entity.id
_entity.type
_entity.pdbx_description
1 polymer ?
#
loop_
_entity_poly.entity_id
_entity_poly.type
_entity_poly.pdbx_seq_one_letter_code
_entity_poly.pdbx_strand_id
1 'polypeptide(L)'
;MKKDKLVVTSLATELLDDVFISYKKNLTDLSKKNNSGDPYSKMRNALAKLSNEEQVSIFNFIRLAMVDTSSVIFGTLDGSHFPPNIDGDFIVSYNGDEIQGSLQDELISIAEEKGIYK
;
A
#
# COMPACT_ATOMS: atom_id res chain seq x y z
N MET A 1 -12.36 18.89 4.76
CA MET A 1 -11.86 17.54 5.12
C MET A 1 -11.05 17.68 6.40
N LYS A 2 -11.19 16.78 7.39
CA LYS A 2 -10.30 16.79 8.56
C LYS A 2 -8.86 16.46 8.13
N LYS A 3 -7.84 16.90 8.89
CA LYS A 3 -6.43 16.82 8.47
C LYS A 3 -5.88 15.39 8.44
N ASP A 4 -6.28 14.55 9.38
CA ASP A 4 -6.12 13.09 9.37
C ASP A 4 -6.58 12.48 8.04
N LYS A 5 -7.84 12.71 7.65
CA LYS A 5 -8.40 12.20 6.40
C LYS A 5 -7.67 12.75 5.17
N LEU A 6 -7.25 14.01 5.19
CA LEU A 6 -6.43 14.60 4.12
C LEU A 6 -5.10 13.88 3.94
N VAL A 7 -4.38 13.66 5.05
CA VAL A 7 -3.08 13.00 5.05
C VAL A 7 -3.21 11.57 4.55
N VAL A 8 -4.15 10.80 5.12
CA VAL A 8 -4.39 9.41 4.73
C VAL A 8 -4.81 9.30 3.28
N THR A 9 -5.73 10.15 2.80
CA THR A 9 -6.16 10.14 1.39
C THR A 9 -4.99 10.42 0.44
N SER A 10 -4.11 11.36 0.81
CA SER A 10 -2.95 11.71 -0.01
C SER A 10 -1.96 10.55 -0.09
N LEU A 11 -1.62 9.95 1.06
CA LEU A 11 -0.72 8.79 1.13
C LEU A 11 -1.31 7.56 0.44
N ALA A 12 -2.59 7.27 0.65
CA ALA A 12 -3.26 6.14 0.03
C ALA A 12 -3.32 6.29 -1.50
N THR A 13 -3.53 7.50 -2.02
CA THR A 13 -3.48 7.79 -3.46
C THR A 13 -2.08 7.52 -4.02
N GLU A 14 -1.04 8.06 -3.36
CA GLU A 14 0.35 7.85 -3.78
C GLU A 14 0.72 6.35 -3.79
N LEU A 15 0.32 5.60 -2.76
CA LEU A 15 0.64 4.17 -2.65
C LEU A 15 -0.17 3.31 -3.63
N LEU A 16 -1.49 3.45 -3.61
CA LEU A 16 -2.40 2.51 -4.29
C LEU A 16 -2.67 2.87 -5.74
N ASP A 17 -2.43 4.12 -6.12
CA ASP A 17 -2.58 4.57 -7.50
C ASP A 17 -1.19 4.76 -8.11
N ASP A 18 -0.38 5.73 -7.65
CA ASP A 18 0.86 6.08 -8.35
C ASP A 18 1.93 4.98 -8.29
N VAL A 19 2.29 4.55 -7.08
CA VAL A 19 3.31 3.52 -6.86
C VAL A 19 2.86 2.18 -7.44
N PHE A 20 1.62 1.75 -7.15
CA PHE A 20 1.09 0.50 -7.68
C PHE A 20 0.99 0.50 -9.22
N ILE A 21 0.50 1.57 -9.85
CA ILE A 21 0.43 1.67 -11.32
C ILE A 21 1.84 1.61 -11.91
N SER A 22 2.82 2.26 -11.28
CA SER A 22 4.23 2.16 -11.69
C SER A 22 4.75 0.72 -11.60
N TYR A 23 4.48 0.01 -10.50
CA TYR A 23 4.81 -1.41 -10.39
C TYR A 23 4.17 -2.22 -11.49
N LYS A 24 2.86 -2.12 -11.67
CA LYS A 24 2.11 -2.87 -12.68
C LYS A 24 2.66 -2.61 -14.08
N LYS A 25 2.84 -1.36 -14.47
CA LYS A 25 3.40 -0.97 -15.78
C LYS A 25 4.79 -1.56 -15.98
N ASN A 26 5.67 -1.45 -15.00
CA ASN A 26 7.03 -1.97 -15.12
C ASN A 26 7.05 -3.51 -15.16
N LEU A 27 6.18 -4.18 -14.41
CA LEU A 27 6.13 -5.63 -14.33
C LEU A 27 5.46 -6.29 -15.53
N THR A 28 4.58 -5.60 -16.26
CA THR A 28 3.94 -6.10 -17.49
C THR A 28 4.63 -5.64 -18.77
N ASP A 29 5.61 -4.73 -18.69
CA ASP A 29 6.37 -4.27 -19.85
C ASP A 29 7.32 -5.34 -20.40
N LEU A 30 6.86 -6.05 -21.44
CA LEU A 30 7.62 -7.12 -22.10
C LEU A 30 8.87 -6.62 -22.84
N SER A 31 8.94 -5.32 -23.20
CA SER A 31 10.12 -4.74 -23.87
C SER A 31 11.33 -4.71 -22.94
N LYS A 32 11.08 -4.71 -21.63
CA LYS A 32 12.10 -4.72 -20.59
C LYS A 32 12.49 -6.14 -20.16
N LYS A 33 12.05 -7.21 -20.85
CA LYS A 33 12.53 -8.57 -20.56
C LYS A 33 14.05 -8.61 -20.72
N ASN A 34 14.74 -8.60 -19.59
CA ASN A 34 16.19 -8.72 -19.50
C ASN A 34 16.53 -9.70 -18.36
N ASN A 35 17.70 -10.32 -18.44
CA ASN A 35 18.20 -11.25 -17.42
C ASN A 35 19.13 -10.53 -16.43
N SER A 36 18.83 -9.26 -16.10
CA SER A 36 19.63 -8.43 -15.18
C SER A 36 19.67 -8.96 -13.75
N GLY A 37 18.83 -9.95 -13.40
CA GLY A 37 18.83 -10.62 -12.11
C GLY A 37 18.22 -9.82 -10.96
N ASP A 38 17.83 -8.57 -11.21
CA ASP A 38 17.15 -7.72 -10.23
C ASP A 38 15.71 -8.21 -9.93
N PRO A 39 15.10 -7.76 -8.81
CA PRO A 39 13.77 -8.19 -8.40
C PRO A 39 12.69 -7.94 -9.46
N TYR A 40 12.72 -6.82 -10.18
CA TYR A 40 11.74 -6.51 -11.22
C TYR A 40 11.85 -7.49 -12.38
N SER A 41 13.07 -7.79 -12.82
CA SER A 41 13.27 -8.70 -13.95
C SER A 41 12.91 -10.14 -13.62
N LYS A 42 13.21 -10.61 -12.41
CA LYS A 42 12.76 -11.93 -11.93
C LYS A 42 11.24 -12.01 -11.85
N MET A 43 10.57 -11.01 -11.28
CA MET A 43 9.12 -10.99 -11.18
C MET A 43 8.44 -10.86 -12.55
N ARG A 44 8.93 -9.99 -13.44
CA ARG A 44 8.44 -9.86 -14.82
C ARG A 44 8.52 -11.18 -15.57
N ASN A 45 9.63 -11.90 -15.44
CA ASN A 45 9.81 -13.22 -16.06
C ASN A 45 8.89 -14.29 -15.47
N ALA A 46 8.57 -14.21 -14.18
CA ALA A 46 7.59 -15.10 -13.55
C ALA A 46 6.16 -14.78 -14.03
N LEU A 47 5.75 -13.51 -13.99
CA LEU A 47 4.43 -13.05 -14.44
C LEU A 47 4.16 -13.40 -15.91
N ALA A 48 5.19 -13.30 -16.77
CA ALA A 48 5.05 -13.63 -18.19
C ALA A 48 4.74 -15.11 -18.48
N LYS A 49 4.84 -16.00 -17.48
CA LYS A 49 4.45 -17.42 -17.59
C LYS A 49 3.02 -17.68 -17.14
N LEU A 50 2.38 -16.71 -16.51
CA LEU A 50 1.04 -16.80 -15.96
C LEU A 50 0.01 -16.31 -16.97
N SER A 51 -1.20 -16.87 -16.90
CA SER A 51 -2.37 -16.34 -17.59
C SER A 51 -2.72 -14.93 -17.10
N ASN A 52 -3.54 -14.21 -17.87
CA ASN A 52 -3.98 -12.87 -17.49
C ASN A 52 -4.76 -12.87 -16.17
N GLU A 53 -5.56 -13.91 -15.92
CA GLU A 53 -6.33 -14.06 -14.67
C GLU A 53 -5.40 -14.24 -13.47
N GLU A 54 -4.41 -15.14 -13.58
CA GLU A 54 -3.39 -15.33 -12.53
C GLU A 54 -2.57 -14.05 -12.29
N GLN A 55 -2.20 -13.32 -13.34
CA GLN A 55 -1.52 -12.03 -13.18
C GLN A 55 -2.39 -11.02 -12.42
N VAL A 56 -3.69 -10.94 -12.74
CA VAL A 56 -4.63 -10.09 -11.99
C VAL A 56 -4.69 -10.49 -10.52
N SER A 57 -4.75 -11.78 -10.20
CA SER A 57 -4.71 -12.27 -8.81
C SER A 57 -3.44 -11.83 -8.07
N ILE A 58 -2.27 -11.91 -8.72
CA ILE A 58 -1.01 -11.44 -8.13
C ILE A 58 -1.04 -9.93 -7.86
N PHE A 59 -1.52 -9.14 -8.83
CA PHE A 59 -1.61 -7.68 -8.65
C PHE A 59 -2.61 -7.28 -7.56
N ASN A 60 -3.73 -8.00 -7.43
CA ASN A 60 -4.68 -7.78 -6.35
C ASN A 60 -4.05 -8.11 -4.99
N PHE A 61 -3.30 -9.21 -4.89
CA PHE A 61 -2.57 -9.56 -3.68
C PHE A 61 -1.51 -8.51 -3.32
N ILE A 62 -0.80 -7.94 -4.30
CA ILE A 62 0.15 -6.84 -4.05
C ILE A 62 -0.56 -5.62 -3.47
N ARG A 63 -1.74 -5.25 -4.00
CA ARG A 63 -2.53 -4.13 -3.43
C ARG A 63 -2.95 -4.42 -1.99
N LEU A 64 -3.41 -5.63 -1.72
CA LEU A 64 -3.77 -6.06 -0.36
C LEU A 64 -2.57 -5.94 0.58
N ALA A 65 -1.40 -6.48 0.19
CA ALA A 65 -0.19 -6.40 1.00
C ALA A 65 0.26 -4.96 1.26
N MET A 66 0.10 -4.04 0.29
CA MET A 66 0.39 -2.62 0.47
C MET A 66 -0.55 -1.98 1.52
N VAL A 67 -1.85 -2.31 1.47
CA VAL A 67 -2.83 -1.84 2.46
C VAL A 67 -2.53 -2.41 3.84
N ASP A 68 -2.32 -3.73 3.96
CA ASP A 68 -2.04 -4.39 5.23
C ASP A 68 -0.78 -3.83 5.90
N THR A 69 0.28 -3.63 5.12
CA THR A 69 1.53 -3.05 5.63
C THR A 69 1.32 -1.61 6.11
N SER A 70 0.58 -0.82 5.35
CA SER A 70 0.28 0.57 5.72
C SER A 70 -0.64 0.65 6.93
N SER A 71 -1.59 -0.29 7.05
CA SER A 71 -2.51 -0.43 8.17
C SER A 71 -1.78 -0.73 9.48
N VAL A 72 -0.75 -1.58 9.46
CA VAL A 72 0.12 -1.81 10.61
C VAL A 72 0.80 -0.50 11.05
N ILE A 73 1.34 0.27 10.11
CA ILE A 73 2.02 1.53 10.41
C ILE A 73 1.03 2.55 11.00
N PHE A 74 -0.10 2.79 10.32
CA PHE A 74 -1.10 3.75 10.79
C PHE A 74 -1.75 3.32 12.10
N GLY A 75 -2.04 2.04 12.29
CA GLY A 75 -2.56 1.56 13.56
C GLY A 75 -1.54 1.72 14.70
N THR A 76 -0.24 1.60 14.40
CA THR A 76 0.81 1.87 15.39
C THR A 76 0.83 3.35 15.78
N LEU A 77 0.71 4.24 14.79
CA LEU A 77 0.66 5.69 15.03
C LEU A 77 -0.61 6.12 15.77
N ASP A 78 -1.74 5.46 15.50
CA ASP A 78 -3.02 5.69 16.18
C ASP A 78 -3.06 5.15 17.62
N GLY A 79 -2.13 4.26 17.98
CA GLY A 79 -2.21 3.49 19.22
C GLY A 79 -3.30 2.41 19.20
N SER A 80 -3.77 1.99 18.02
CA SER A 80 -4.70 0.86 17.84
C SER A 80 -3.98 -0.46 17.56
N HIS A 81 -2.69 -0.41 17.20
CA HIS A 81 -1.82 -1.57 16.97
C HIS A 81 -0.54 -1.45 17.79
N PHE A 82 -0.08 -2.55 18.39
CA PHE A 82 1.04 -2.55 19.33
C PHE A 82 2.13 -3.54 18.88
N PRO A 83 3.05 -3.10 18.01
CA PRO A 83 4.22 -3.91 17.65
C PRO A 83 5.06 -4.28 18.88
N PRO A 84 5.76 -5.43 18.86
CA PRO A 84 6.60 -5.84 19.98
C PRO A 84 7.72 -4.82 20.27
N ASN A 85 8.00 -4.60 21.56
CA ASN A 85 9.08 -3.75 22.08
C ASN A 85 8.91 -2.22 21.87
N ILE A 86 7.71 -1.76 21.53
CA ILE A 86 7.34 -0.35 21.60
C ILE A 86 6.10 -0.20 22.48
N ASP A 87 6.25 0.49 23.62
CA ASP A 87 5.27 0.60 24.70
C ASP A 87 4.93 2.06 25.05
N GLY A 88 5.35 3.00 24.22
CA GLY A 88 5.00 4.42 24.33
C GLY A 88 3.99 4.88 23.28
N ASP A 89 3.48 6.09 23.45
CA ASP A 89 2.51 6.70 22.54
C ASP A 89 3.22 7.52 21.45
N PHE A 90 2.68 7.47 20.23
CA PHE A 90 3.07 8.39 19.16
C PHE A 90 2.16 9.63 19.19
N ILE A 91 2.79 10.81 19.10
CA ILE A 91 2.08 12.06 18.84
C ILE A 91 2.41 12.46 17.40
N VAL A 92 1.41 12.48 16.54
CA VAL A 92 1.60 12.74 15.10
C VAL A 92 0.86 14.01 14.74
N SER A 93 1.59 15.05 14.38
CA SER A 93 0.99 16.34 14.03
C SER A 93 1.24 16.72 12.57
N TYR A 94 0.23 17.32 11.92
CA TYR A 94 0.36 17.96 10.62
C TYR A 94 -0.10 19.41 10.67
N ASN A 95 0.82 20.33 10.36
CA ASN A 95 0.59 21.78 10.50
C ASN A 95 0.04 22.15 11.90
N GLY A 96 0.67 21.62 12.95
CA GLY A 96 0.36 21.92 14.35
C GLY A 96 -0.86 21.21 14.94
N ASP A 97 -1.65 20.50 14.14
CA ASP A 97 -2.80 19.73 14.65
C ASP A 97 -2.44 18.25 14.74
N GLU A 98 -2.79 17.62 15.84
CA GLU A 98 -2.72 16.17 16.00
C GLU A 98 -3.68 15.49 15.02
N ILE A 99 -3.18 14.43 14.36
CA ILE A 99 -3.92 13.70 13.33
C ILE A 99 -4.05 12.20 13.63
N GLN A 100 -3.43 11.72 14.71
CA GLN A 100 -3.53 10.32 15.13
C GLN A 100 -4.88 10.01 15.80
N GLY A 101 -5.28 8.74 15.77
CA GLY A 101 -6.50 8.19 16.36
C GLY A 101 -7.55 7.69 15.34
N SER A 102 -7.29 7.87 14.04
CA SER A 102 -8.22 7.50 12.95
C SER A 102 -7.49 7.17 11.64
N LEU A 103 -6.16 7.20 11.60
CA LEU A 103 -5.38 7.05 10.38
C LEU A 103 -5.61 5.68 9.72
N GLN A 104 -5.65 4.63 10.54
CA GLN A 104 -5.89 3.26 10.11
C GLN A 104 -7.31 3.08 9.55
N ASP A 105 -8.31 3.61 10.25
CA ASP A 105 -9.71 3.49 9.85
C ASP A 105 -9.98 4.20 8.52
N GLU A 106 -9.42 5.39 8.34
CA GLU A 106 -9.52 6.13 7.06
C GLU A 106 -8.85 5.36 5.91
N LEU A 107 -7.72 4.69 6.16
CA LEU A 107 -7.04 3.86 5.15
C LEU A 107 -7.89 2.64 4.77
N ILE A 108 -8.43 1.93 5.77
CA ILE A 108 -9.28 0.75 5.55
C ILE A 108 -10.52 1.13 4.75
N SER A 109 -11.17 2.24 5.10
CA SER A 109 -12.31 2.78 4.37
C SER A 109 -12.00 3.04 2.88
N ILE A 110 -10.86 3.69 2.59
CA ILE A 110 -10.40 3.91 1.21
C ILE A 110 -10.14 2.58 0.49
N ALA A 111 -9.55 1.60 1.17
CA ALA A 111 -9.26 0.29 0.60
C ALA A 111 -10.55 -0.50 0.26
N GLU A 112 -11.58 -0.41 1.11
CA GLU A 112 -12.91 -0.99 0.86
C GLU A 112 -13.60 -0.33 -0.35
N GLU A 113 -13.58 1.00 -0.42
CA GLU A 113 -14.12 1.76 -1.55
C GLU A 113 -13.43 1.38 -2.87
N LYS A 114 -12.10 1.17 -2.82
CA LYS A 114 -11.29 0.72 -3.97
C LYS A 114 -11.42 -0.79 -4.26
N GLY A 115 -12.22 -1.52 -3.48
CA GLY A 115 -12.47 -2.95 -3.68
C GLY A 115 -11.26 -3.85 -3.44
N ILE A 116 -10.31 -3.43 -2.58
CA ILE A 116 -9.06 -4.18 -2.37
C ILE A 116 -9.29 -5.51 -1.64
N TYR A 117 -10.31 -5.58 -0.78
CA TYR A 117 -10.67 -6.79 -0.03
C TYR A 117 -11.68 -7.70 -0.75
N LYS A 118 -11.96 -7.47 -2.04
CA LYS A 118 -12.97 -8.21 -2.82
C LYS A 118 -12.34 -9.07 -3.92
#